data_AF-A0A914E296-F1
#
_entry.id   AF-A0A914E296-F1
#
_cell.length_a   1.000
_cell.length_b   1.000
_cell.length_c   1.000
_cell.angle_alpha   90.00
_cell.angle_beta   90.00
_cell.angle_gamma   90.00
#
_symmetry.space_group_name_H-M   'P 1'
#
loop_
_entity.id
_entity.type
_entity.pdbx_description
1 polymer ?
#
loop_
_entity_poly.entity_id
_entity_poly.type
_entity_poly.pdbx_seq_one_letter_code
_entity_poly.pdbx_strand_id
1 'polypeptide(L)'
;MSTPESSGENVKKEELSLNEAPDAAAGSVDSAQEAPNKLKPKRFLRLAVAGCSHGEMDKIYETLTQWERQSGKKFDLLICTGDFQAIRNYGDLHYMKCPDKFKQLMTFYKYYSGEQVAPVLTIFIGGNHESSGYMAELPYGGWVAPNIYYMGYSSVIRFAGLRIAGLSGIYDTKDFQRGHFERPPFKFGPMISAYHVKSVDMFKLKQLRSRDDSFTPNLVDIMVTHDWPAGITDYGDVHGLLQIKPYFEASIQSNKLGNPVAMDLLN
;
A
#
# COMPACT_ATOMS: atom_id res chain seq x y z
N MET A 1 61.98 55.52 -8.18
CA MET A 1 61.26 54.72 -7.18
C MET A 1 61.20 53.28 -7.69
N SER A 2 62.06 52.44 -7.10
CA SER A 2 61.86 51.03 -6.75
C SER A 2 61.38 50.00 -7.81
N THR A 3 62.36 49.43 -8.55
CA THR A 3 62.80 47.99 -8.63
C THR A 3 61.86 46.83 -8.20
N PRO A 4 62.14 45.56 -8.61
CA PRO A 4 62.62 45.05 -9.90
C PRO A 4 62.09 43.63 -10.30
N GLU A 5 62.63 43.15 -11.43
CA GLU A 5 62.62 41.83 -12.08
C GLU A 5 63.39 40.70 -11.35
N SER A 6 63.24 39.45 -11.83
CA SER A 6 64.31 38.47 -12.20
C SER A 6 63.67 37.07 -12.43
N SER A 7 63.80 36.35 -13.56
CA SER A 7 64.91 35.89 -14.42
C SER A 7 65.52 34.54 -13.99
N GLY A 8 65.70 33.60 -14.93
CA GLY A 8 66.79 32.61 -14.88
C GLY A 8 66.54 31.22 -15.49
N GLU A 9 67.09 31.00 -16.69
CA GLU A 9 67.49 29.68 -17.22
C GLU A 9 68.83 29.20 -16.60
N ASN A 10 69.06 27.88 -16.49
CA ASN A 10 70.16 27.15 -17.18
C ASN A 10 70.56 25.77 -16.56
N VAL A 11 71.15 24.94 -17.46
CA VAL A 11 72.18 23.88 -17.29
C VAL A 11 71.78 22.39 -17.33
N LYS A 12 72.62 21.66 -18.09
CA LYS A 12 72.68 20.29 -18.59
C LYS A 12 73.32 19.25 -17.63
N LYS A 13 73.09 17.97 -17.99
CA LYS A 13 74.04 16.81 -18.12
C LYS A 13 74.39 15.88 -16.91
N GLU A 14 74.21 14.57 -17.20
CA GLU A 14 75.09 13.40 -16.93
C GLU A 14 75.28 12.97 -15.45
N GLU A 15 75.29 11.70 -14.99
CA GLU A 15 75.74 10.35 -15.43
C GLU A 15 74.94 9.26 -14.64
N LEU A 16 74.48 8.14 -15.24
CA LEU A 16 75.14 6.81 -15.34
C LEU A 16 75.61 6.17 -14.01
N SER A 17 74.94 5.07 -13.60
CA SER A 17 75.58 3.73 -13.60
C SER A 17 74.58 2.60 -13.29
N LEU A 18 74.78 1.50 -14.01
CA LEU A 18 74.10 0.21 -13.97
C LEU A 18 74.74 -0.74 -12.94
N ASN A 19 74.07 -1.89 -12.75
CA ASN A 19 74.52 -3.18 -12.22
C ASN A 19 74.12 -3.44 -10.75
N GLU A 20 73.64 -4.61 -10.32
CA GLU A 20 73.30 -5.92 -10.90
C GLU A 20 72.49 -6.68 -9.81
N ALA A 21 71.67 -7.66 -10.19
CA ALA A 21 70.89 -8.59 -9.33
C ALA A 21 71.79 -9.63 -8.60
N PRO A 22 71.34 -10.67 -7.84
CA PRO A 22 69.99 -11.24 -7.52
C PRO A 22 69.81 -11.48 -5.97
N ASP A 23 68.78 -12.09 -5.36
CA ASP A 23 68.23 -13.45 -5.54
C ASP A 23 67.01 -13.71 -4.62
N ALA A 24 66.29 -14.78 -4.96
CA ALA A 24 65.03 -15.36 -4.50
C ALA A 24 64.51 -15.19 -3.04
N ALA A 25 63.19 -15.01 -2.92
CA ALA A 25 62.36 -15.68 -1.91
C ALA A 25 60.93 -15.90 -2.43
N ALA A 26 60.50 -17.16 -2.40
CA ALA A 26 59.20 -17.64 -2.83
C ALA A 26 58.05 -17.11 -1.95
N GLY A 27 56.93 -16.75 -2.59
CA GLY A 27 55.67 -16.39 -1.94
C GLY A 27 54.50 -16.90 -2.78
N SER A 28 53.68 -17.74 -2.15
CA SER A 28 52.66 -18.61 -2.70
C SER A 28 51.52 -17.92 -3.45
N VAL A 29 51.07 -18.59 -4.51
CA VAL A 29 49.80 -18.40 -5.21
C VAL A 29 48.65 -18.53 -4.21
N ASP A 30 47.80 -17.51 -4.07
CA ASP A 30 46.49 -17.68 -3.45
C ASP A 30 45.41 -17.26 -4.45
N SER A 31 44.99 -18.22 -5.25
CA SER A 31 43.79 -18.14 -6.07
C SER A 31 42.58 -18.20 -5.14
N ALA A 32 42.11 -17.05 -4.68
CA ALA A 32 40.83 -16.95 -3.99
C ALA A 32 39.71 -17.34 -4.97
N GLN A 33 39.30 -18.61 -4.91
CA GLN A 33 38.06 -19.08 -5.52
C GLN A 33 36.90 -18.30 -4.87
N GLU A 34 36.24 -17.44 -5.65
CA GLU A 34 34.95 -16.87 -5.28
C GLU A 34 33.99 -18.03 -4.97
N ALA A 35 33.62 -18.16 -3.71
CA ALA A 35 32.61 -19.11 -3.27
C ALA A 35 31.30 -18.85 -4.06
N PRO A 36 30.60 -19.89 -4.52
CA PRO A 36 29.36 -19.70 -5.26
C PRO A 36 28.38 -18.91 -4.39
N ASN A 37 27.94 -17.77 -4.93
CA ASN A 37 26.97 -16.87 -4.32
C ASN A 37 25.73 -17.69 -3.92
N LYS A 38 25.65 -18.12 -2.64
CA LYS A 38 24.52 -18.90 -2.13
C LYS A 38 23.29 -18.03 -2.25
N LEU A 39 22.47 -18.31 -3.26
CA LEU A 39 21.16 -17.69 -3.46
C LEU A 39 20.42 -17.68 -2.13
N LYS A 40 20.10 -16.47 -1.64
CA LYS A 40 19.33 -16.29 -0.41
C LYS A 40 18.08 -17.18 -0.49
N PRO A 41 17.74 -17.92 0.58
CA PRO A 41 16.61 -18.84 0.55
C PRO A 41 15.34 -18.08 0.18
N LYS A 42 14.62 -18.60 -0.82
CA LYS A 42 13.39 -18.01 -1.34
C LYS A 42 12.31 -18.13 -0.25
N ARG A 43 11.98 -17.01 0.42
CA ARG A 43 10.95 -16.95 1.45
C ARG A 43 9.59 -16.69 0.82
N PHE A 44 8.60 -17.52 1.13
CA PHE A 44 7.22 -17.26 0.76
C PHE A 44 6.61 -16.21 1.69
N LEU A 45 5.93 -15.22 1.10
CA LEU A 45 5.12 -14.25 1.83
C LEU A 45 3.74 -14.84 2.14
N ARG A 46 3.22 -14.57 3.35
CA ARG A 46 1.86 -14.92 3.74
C ARG A 46 1.06 -13.66 4.01
N LEU A 47 0.07 -13.42 3.16
CA LEU A 47 -0.81 -12.27 3.26
C LEU A 47 -2.18 -12.77 3.75
N ALA A 48 -2.74 -12.10 4.75
CA ALA A 48 -4.13 -12.23 5.12
C ALA A 48 -4.95 -11.12 4.45
N VAL A 49 -6.18 -11.43 4.04
CA VAL A 49 -7.11 -10.46 3.46
C VAL A 49 -8.41 -10.50 4.26
N ALA A 50 -8.85 -9.33 4.71
CA ALA A 50 -10.11 -9.14 5.40
C ALA A 50 -11.05 -8.28 4.54
N GLY A 51 -12.33 -8.68 4.52
CA GLY A 51 -13.44 -7.91 3.95
C GLY A 51 -13.72 -6.62 4.75
N CYS A 52 -15.00 -6.30 4.90
CA CYS A 52 -15.44 -5.27 5.84
C CYS A 52 -15.13 -5.67 7.28
N SER A 53 -14.30 -4.89 7.98
CA SER A 53 -13.92 -5.19 9.35
C SER A 53 -14.93 -4.70 10.39
N HIS A 54 -15.69 -3.65 10.07
CA HIS A 54 -16.66 -2.99 10.94
C HIS A 54 -16.13 -2.66 12.35
N GLY A 55 -14.85 -2.28 12.46
CA GLY A 55 -14.21 -1.91 13.71
C GLY A 55 -13.85 -3.08 14.65
N GLU A 56 -14.06 -4.33 14.23
CA GLU A 56 -13.79 -5.56 15.01
C GLU A 56 -12.33 -6.04 14.88
N MET A 57 -11.37 -5.13 15.06
CA MET A 57 -9.93 -5.42 14.92
C MET A 57 -9.47 -6.51 15.87
N ASP A 58 -9.91 -6.47 17.13
CA ASP A 58 -9.55 -7.48 18.13
C ASP A 58 -9.89 -8.90 17.62
N LYS A 59 -11.08 -9.10 17.04
CA LYS A 59 -11.53 -10.39 16.52
C LYS A 59 -10.71 -10.85 15.31
N ILE A 60 -10.39 -9.93 14.41
CA ILE A 60 -9.56 -10.22 13.23
C ILE A 60 -8.17 -10.68 13.69
N TYR A 61 -7.52 -9.90 14.55
CA TYR A 61 -6.19 -10.23 15.04
C TYR A 61 -6.15 -11.49 15.91
N GLU A 62 -7.19 -11.74 16.71
CA GLU A 62 -7.33 -12.98 17.46
C GLU A 62 -7.43 -14.18 16.51
N THR A 63 -8.25 -14.08 15.46
CA THR A 63 -8.41 -15.13 14.45
C THR A 63 -7.08 -15.45 13.75
N LEU A 64 -6.34 -14.42 13.35
CA LEU A 64 -5.02 -14.59 12.75
C LEU A 64 -4.06 -15.26 13.73
N THR A 65 -4.00 -14.79 14.98
CA THR A 65 -3.14 -15.35 16.02
C THR A 65 -3.45 -16.82 16.31
N GLN A 66 -4.74 -17.19 16.37
CA GLN A 66 -5.16 -18.57 16.54
C GLN A 66 -4.69 -19.44 15.37
N TRP A 67 -4.85 -18.96 14.13
CA TRP A 67 -4.36 -19.67 12.94
C TRP A 67 -2.84 -19.83 12.93
N GLU A 68 -2.08 -18.79 13.32
CA GLU A 68 -0.62 -18.86 13.40
C GLU A 68 -0.16 -19.91 14.44
N ARG A 69 -0.85 -20.00 15.57
CA ARG A 69 -0.57 -21.00 16.61
C ARG A 69 -0.81 -22.42 16.09
N GLN A 70 -1.90 -22.65 15.37
CA GLN A 70 -2.26 -23.96 14.84
C GLN A 70 -1.34 -24.39 13.68
N SER A 71 -0.96 -23.46 12.82
CA SER A 71 -0.20 -23.74 11.60
C SER A 71 1.33 -23.68 11.79
N GLY A 72 1.81 -23.07 12.88
CA GLY A 72 3.23 -22.77 13.10
C GLY A 72 3.81 -21.75 12.12
N LYS A 73 2.97 -21.04 11.37
CA LYS A 73 3.36 -20.09 10.32
C LYS A 73 2.92 -18.68 10.72
N LYS A 74 3.69 -17.67 10.30
CA LYS A 74 3.41 -16.25 10.56
C LYS A 74 2.88 -15.54 9.32
N PHE A 75 1.95 -14.61 9.54
CA PHE A 75 1.54 -13.65 8.52
C PHE A 75 2.53 -12.50 8.44
N ASP A 76 2.77 -12.04 7.22
CA ASP A 76 3.64 -10.92 6.92
C ASP A 76 2.86 -9.60 6.81
N LEU A 77 1.60 -9.69 6.37
CA LEU A 77 0.75 -8.54 6.10
C LEU A 77 -0.72 -8.93 6.23
N LEU A 78 -1.52 -8.03 6.80
CA LEU A 78 -2.98 -8.03 6.71
C LEU A 78 -3.42 -6.89 5.78
N ILE A 79 -4.30 -7.21 4.83
CA ILE A 79 -4.93 -6.24 3.92
C ILE A 79 -6.42 -6.18 4.24
N CYS A 80 -6.92 -5.03 4.71
CA CYS A 80 -8.35 -4.81 4.91
C CYS A 80 -8.92 -4.01 3.73
N THR A 81 -10.02 -4.51 3.16
CA THR A 81 -10.62 -3.99 1.92
C THR A 81 -11.62 -2.86 2.14
N GLY A 82 -11.68 -2.28 3.34
CA GLY A 82 -12.57 -1.16 3.67
C GLY A 82 -13.50 -1.45 4.83
N ASP A 83 -14.35 -0.48 5.13
CA ASP A 83 -15.15 -0.42 6.35
C ASP A 83 -14.31 -0.80 7.59
N PHE A 84 -13.10 -0.27 7.63
CA PHE A 84 -12.16 -0.51 8.71
C PHE A 84 -12.67 0.13 10.01
N GLN A 85 -13.40 1.25 9.91
CA GLN A 85 -13.94 2.02 11.01
C GLN A 85 -12.83 2.48 11.97
N ALA A 86 -11.89 3.26 11.44
CA ALA A 86 -10.84 3.89 12.24
C ALA A 86 -11.39 5.01 13.16
N ILE A 87 -12.24 4.67 14.13
CA ILE A 87 -12.87 5.62 15.06
C ILE A 87 -11.97 5.82 16.29
N ARG A 88 -11.40 7.02 16.47
CA ARG A 88 -10.48 7.33 17.58
C ARG A 88 -11.21 7.58 18.89
N ASN A 89 -12.38 8.22 18.80
CA ASN A 89 -13.19 8.65 19.93
C ASN A 89 -14.65 8.91 19.50
N TYR A 90 -15.52 9.23 20.46
CA TYR A 90 -16.94 9.50 20.19
C TYR A 90 -17.19 10.65 19.21
N GLY A 91 -16.26 11.61 19.09
CA GLY A 91 -16.38 12.72 18.13
C GLY A 91 -16.34 12.25 16.68
N ASP A 92 -15.50 11.25 16.38
CA ASP A 92 -15.38 10.68 15.03
C ASP A 92 -16.69 9.99 14.58
N LEU A 93 -17.52 9.50 15.51
CA LEU A 93 -18.82 8.87 15.18
C LEU A 93 -19.79 9.82 14.47
N HIS A 94 -19.64 11.13 14.66
CA HIS A 94 -20.45 12.12 13.95
C HIS A 94 -20.14 12.15 12.45
N TYR A 95 -18.94 11.73 12.05
CA TYR A 95 -18.48 11.71 10.66
C TYR A 95 -18.61 10.33 10.01
N MET A 96 -19.21 9.36 10.71
CA MET A 96 -19.50 8.05 10.17
C MET A 96 -20.92 7.99 9.61
N LYS A 97 -21.04 7.57 8.35
CA LYS A 97 -22.34 7.32 7.73
C LYS A 97 -22.89 5.97 8.19
N CYS A 98 -23.73 6.01 9.21
CA CYS A 98 -24.45 4.85 9.73
C CYS A 98 -25.67 5.35 10.52
N PRO A 99 -26.81 4.61 10.58
CA PRO A 99 -27.88 4.96 11.51
C PRO A 99 -27.35 5.07 12.94
N ASP A 100 -27.79 6.08 13.70
CA ASP A 100 -27.17 6.42 14.99
C ASP A 100 -27.18 5.27 16.00
N LYS A 101 -28.22 4.42 15.99
CA LYS A 101 -28.32 3.23 16.85
C LYS A 101 -27.22 2.18 16.62
N PHE A 102 -26.53 2.23 15.48
CA PHE A 102 -25.45 1.32 15.12
C PHE A 102 -24.07 1.97 15.22
N LYS A 103 -23.98 3.25 15.60
CA LYS A 103 -22.70 3.92 15.81
C LYS A 103 -22.08 3.46 17.11
N GLN A 104 -20.96 2.76 17.01
CA GLN A 104 -20.21 2.22 18.14
C GLN A 104 -18.73 2.50 17.95
N LEU A 105 -18.02 2.74 19.06
CA LEU A 105 -16.58 3.00 19.06
C LEU A 105 -15.76 1.78 18.60
N MET A 106 -16.32 0.57 18.80
CA MET A 106 -15.69 -0.71 18.50
C MET A 106 -14.30 -0.83 19.14
N THR A 107 -13.27 -1.28 18.40
CA THR A 107 -11.96 -1.62 19.00
C THR A 107 -10.79 -0.78 18.50
N PHE A 108 -10.93 -0.04 17.39
CA PHE A 108 -9.81 0.74 16.82
C PHE A 108 -9.22 1.75 17.80
N TYR A 109 -10.04 2.39 18.63
CA TYR A 109 -9.58 3.39 19.60
C TYR A 109 -8.44 2.87 20.52
N LYS A 110 -8.42 1.57 20.83
CA LYS A 110 -7.37 0.94 21.65
C LYS A 110 -6.01 0.96 20.96
N TYR A 111 -6.00 0.79 19.65
CA TYR A 111 -4.79 0.84 18.83
C TYR A 111 -4.32 2.28 18.65
N TYR A 112 -5.26 3.21 18.47
CA TYR A 112 -4.97 4.63 18.39
C TYR A 112 -4.42 5.19 19.72
N SER A 113 -4.98 4.80 20.86
CA SER A 113 -4.54 5.24 22.19
C SER A 113 -3.23 4.61 22.65
N GLY A 114 -2.80 3.51 22.01
CA GLY A 114 -1.63 2.73 22.40
C GLY A 114 -1.90 1.69 23.49
N GLU A 115 -3.17 1.47 23.88
CA GLU A 115 -3.56 0.34 24.75
C GLU A 115 -3.24 -1.01 24.11
N GLN A 116 -3.27 -1.07 22.77
CA GLN A 116 -2.97 -2.25 21.99
C GLN A 116 -2.04 -1.90 20.82
N VAL A 117 -1.29 -2.88 20.34
CA VAL A 117 -0.47 -2.79 19.12
C VAL A 117 -0.90 -3.89 18.17
N ALA A 118 -1.07 -3.57 16.89
CA ALA A 118 -1.44 -4.58 15.90
C ALA A 118 -0.33 -5.66 15.80
N PRO A 119 -0.66 -6.96 15.94
CA PRO A 119 0.32 -8.04 15.98
C PRO A 119 0.92 -8.38 14.62
N VAL A 120 0.32 -7.87 13.54
CA VAL A 120 0.77 -8.00 12.15
C VAL A 120 0.68 -6.63 11.49
N LEU A 121 1.63 -6.32 10.59
CA LEU A 121 1.54 -5.12 9.77
C LEU A 121 0.22 -5.15 9.01
N THR A 122 -0.57 -4.09 9.16
CA THR A 122 -1.91 -4.00 8.61
C THR A 122 -2.00 -2.79 7.71
N ILE A 123 -2.41 -3.01 6.47
CA ILE A 123 -2.82 -1.94 5.56
C ILE A 123 -4.32 -2.00 5.33
N PHE A 124 -4.92 -0.84 5.10
CA PHE A 124 -6.32 -0.77 4.72
C PHE A 124 -6.60 0.38 3.75
N ILE A 125 -7.63 0.18 2.94
CA ILE A 125 -8.33 1.24 2.21
C ILE A 125 -9.62 1.61 2.97
N GLY A 126 -10.21 2.76 2.68
CA GLY A 126 -11.47 3.18 3.28
C GLY A 126 -12.67 2.56 2.55
N GLY A 127 -13.73 2.24 3.29
CA GLY A 127 -15.04 1.92 2.74
C GLY A 127 -16.05 3.07 2.86
N ASN A 128 -17.34 2.74 2.96
CA ASN A 128 -18.40 3.73 3.16
C ASN A 128 -18.84 3.90 4.63
N HIS A 129 -18.41 2.99 5.52
CA HIS A 129 -18.56 3.07 6.96
C HIS A 129 -17.24 3.48 7.62
N GLU A 130 -16.77 4.69 7.35
CA GLU A 130 -15.54 5.22 7.94
C GLU A 130 -15.80 6.50 8.74
N SER A 131 -14.84 6.88 9.61
CA SER A 131 -14.75 8.28 10.04
C SER A 131 -14.26 9.11 8.86
N SER A 132 -15.20 9.65 8.07
CA SER A 132 -14.87 10.47 6.90
C SER A 132 -14.01 11.68 7.29
N GLY A 133 -14.22 12.20 8.50
CA GLY A 133 -13.42 13.27 9.06
C GLY A 133 -11.96 12.87 9.23
N TYR A 134 -11.71 11.75 9.92
CA TYR A 134 -10.35 11.29 10.16
C TYR A 134 -9.65 10.82 8.89
N MET A 135 -10.35 10.10 8.00
CA MET A 135 -9.76 9.66 6.73
C MET A 135 -9.35 10.85 5.84
N ALA A 136 -10.10 11.95 5.88
CA ALA A 136 -9.79 13.15 5.14
C ALA A 136 -8.57 13.93 5.68
N GLU A 137 -8.11 13.65 6.90
CA GLU A 137 -6.82 14.16 7.40
C GLU A 137 -5.63 13.49 6.69
N LEU A 138 -5.84 12.32 6.08
CA LEU A 138 -4.80 11.45 5.50
C LEU A 138 -5.08 11.10 4.01
N PRO A 139 -5.30 12.08 3.12
CA PRO A 139 -5.70 11.82 1.73
C PRO A 139 -4.64 11.05 0.92
N TYR A 140 -3.37 11.18 1.30
CA TYR A 140 -2.22 10.50 0.68
C TYR A 140 -1.74 9.28 1.48
N GLY A 141 -2.53 8.83 2.45
CA GLY A 141 -2.19 7.73 3.34
C GLY A 141 -1.34 8.15 4.53
N GLY A 142 -1.28 7.28 5.54
CA GLY A 142 -0.56 7.55 6.77
C GLY A 142 -0.73 6.46 7.82
N TRP A 143 0.19 6.44 8.78
CA TRP A 143 0.08 5.59 9.95
C TRP A 143 -1.03 6.11 10.85
N VAL A 144 -2.07 5.31 11.07
CA VAL A 144 -3.19 5.66 11.96
C VAL A 144 -2.98 5.13 13.38
N ALA A 145 -2.11 4.13 13.52
CA ALA A 145 -1.65 3.54 14.77
C ALA A 145 -0.35 2.76 14.50
N PRO A 146 0.41 2.37 15.53
CA PRO A 146 1.55 1.46 15.35
C PRO A 146 1.14 0.19 14.60
N ASN A 147 1.88 -0.16 13.54
CA ASN A 147 1.61 -1.27 12.62
C ASN A 147 0.31 -1.19 11.81
N ILE A 148 -0.40 -0.06 11.78
CA ILE A 148 -1.61 0.11 10.98
C ILE A 148 -1.47 1.32 10.04
N TYR A 149 -1.51 1.08 8.74
CA TYR A 149 -1.31 2.08 7.69
C TYR A 149 -2.56 2.22 6.81
N TYR A 150 -3.12 3.42 6.78
CA TYR A 150 -4.16 3.78 5.82
C TYR A 150 -3.53 4.13 4.48
N MET A 151 -4.06 3.57 3.39
CA MET A 151 -3.54 3.78 2.03
C MET A 151 -3.98 5.13 1.42
N GLY A 152 -4.80 5.93 2.08
CA GLY A 152 -5.31 7.18 1.49
C GLY A 152 -6.42 6.95 0.48
N TYR A 153 -6.82 8.00 -0.23
CA TYR A 153 -7.91 7.92 -1.22
C TYR A 153 -7.54 7.01 -2.40
N SER A 154 -6.31 7.15 -2.90
CA SER A 154 -5.70 6.23 -3.83
C SER A 154 -4.19 6.31 -3.73
N SER A 155 -3.54 5.15 -3.68
CA SER A 155 -2.08 5.08 -3.60
C SER A 155 -1.54 3.75 -4.09
N VAL A 156 -0.23 3.69 -4.22
CA VAL A 156 0.50 2.45 -4.46
C VAL A 156 1.67 2.37 -3.50
N ILE A 157 1.73 1.29 -2.72
CA ILE A 157 2.81 1.03 -1.78
C ILE A 157 3.66 -0.15 -2.26
N ARG A 158 4.87 -0.27 -1.72
CA ARG A 158 5.75 -1.42 -1.94
C ARG A 158 5.93 -2.19 -0.65
N PHE A 159 5.66 -3.50 -0.69
CA PHE A 159 5.84 -4.40 0.44
C PHE A 159 6.56 -5.66 0.02
N ALA A 160 7.76 -5.89 0.56
CA ALA A 160 8.57 -7.09 0.28
C ALA A 160 8.72 -7.43 -1.23
N GLY A 161 8.78 -6.40 -2.08
CA GLY A 161 8.89 -6.53 -3.54
C GLY A 161 7.56 -6.53 -4.30
N LEU A 162 6.42 -6.65 -3.60
CA LEU A 162 5.08 -6.50 -4.16
C LEU A 162 4.71 -5.03 -4.30
N ARG A 163 4.02 -4.68 -5.37
CA ARG A 163 3.40 -3.38 -5.61
C ARG A 163 1.89 -3.52 -5.39
N ILE A 164 1.40 -2.92 -4.30
CA ILE A 164 0.01 -3.02 -3.87
C ILE A 164 -0.67 -1.68 -4.12
N ALA A 165 -1.66 -1.66 -5.00
CA ALA A 165 -2.49 -0.50 -5.27
C ALA A 165 -3.78 -0.55 -4.46
N GLY A 166 -4.23 0.61 -3.98
CA GLY A 166 -5.47 0.75 -3.24
C GLY A 166 -6.31 1.90 -3.77
N LEU A 167 -7.61 1.67 -3.86
CA LEU A 167 -8.63 2.67 -4.16
C LEU A 167 -9.68 2.64 -3.03
N SER A 168 -9.72 3.69 -2.23
CA SER A 168 -10.69 3.83 -1.14
C SER A 168 -12.04 4.32 -1.64
N GLY A 169 -13.10 3.89 -0.97
CA GLY A 169 -14.45 4.41 -1.15
C GLY A 169 -15.36 3.56 -2.01
N ILE A 170 -16.56 4.09 -2.27
CA ILE A 170 -17.55 3.49 -3.17
C ILE A 170 -17.89 4.44 -4.32
N TYR A 171 -18.34 3.91 -5.44
CA TYR A 171 -18.77 4.71 -6.58
C TYR A 171 -20.12 5.40 -6.34
N ASP A 172 -20.18 6.71 -6.59
CA ASP A 172 -21.42 7.45 -6.79
C ASP A 172 -21.30 8.34 -8.04
N THR A 173 -22.27 8.23 -8.95
CA THR A 173 -22.24 8.92 -10.24
C THR A 173 -22.24 10.45 -10.11
N LYS A 174 -22.90 11.00 -9.07
CA LYS A 174 -23.04 12.45 -8.85
C LYS A 174 -21.73 13.06 -8.38
N ASP A 175 -20.93 12.28 -7.67
CA ASP A 175 -19.69 12.76 -7.06
C ASP A 175 -18.42 12.36 -7.83
N PHE A 176 -18.49 11.36 -8.70
CA PHE A 176 -17.33 10.84 -9.43
C PHE A 176 -16.55 11.90 -10.22
N GLN A 177 -17.25 12.80 -10.93
CA GLN A 177 -16.60 13.86 -11.73
C GLN A 177 -16.17 15.08 -10.89
N ARG A 178 -16.41 15.07 -9.58
CA ARG A 178 -16.02 16.15 -8.68
C ARG A 178 -14.61 15.89 -8.15
N GLY A 179 -13.89 16.97 -7.83
CA GLY A 179 -12.67 16.87 -7.03
C GLY A 179 -13.00 16.63 -5.55
N HIS A 180 -11.96 16.38 -4.75
CA HIS A 180 -12.07 16.43 -3.29
C HIS A 180 -12.18 17.88 -2.83
N PHE A 181 -13.36 18.27 -2.34
CA PHE A 181 -13.67 19.62 -1.84
C PHE A 181 -14.11 19.61 -0.37
N GLU A 182 -14.35 18.43 0.17
CA GLU A 182 -14.90 18.18 1.48
C GLU A 182 -13.90 18.64 2.55
N ARG A 183 -14.37 19.45 3.50
CA ARG A 183 -13.55 19.99 4.59
C ARG A 183 -14.35 20.06 5.89
N PRO A 184 -13.69 19.95 7.05
CA PRO A 184 -14.31 20.27 8.33
C PRO A 184 -14.82 21.73 8.37
N PRO A 185 -15.93 22.00 9.08
CA PRO A 185 -16.84 21.03 9.68
C PRO A 185 -17.66 20.32 8.60
N PHE A 186 -17.63 18.99 8.57
CA PHE A 186 -18.34 18.21 7.57
C PHE A 186 -19.85 18.32 7.78
N LYS A 187 -20.55 18.88 6.80
CA LYS A 187 -22.01 18.75 6.68
C LYS A 187 -22.35 17.35 6.16
N PHE A 188 -23.59 16.89 6.35
CA PHE A 188 -24.03 15.55 5.95
C PHE A 188 -23.72 15.17 4.50
N GLY A 189 -23.96 16.07 3.54
CA GLY A 189 -23.66 15.83 2.12
C GLY A 189 -22.16 15.67 1.85
N PRO A 190 -21.31 16.67 2.19
CA PRO A 190 -19.85 16.53 2.11
C PRO A 190 -19.30 15.33 2.89
N MET A 191 -19.86 14.96 4.04
CA MET A 191 -19.44 13.75 4.76
C MET A 191 -19.64 12.49 3.92
N ILE A 192 -20.78 12.38 3.23
CA ILE A 192 -21.05 11.25 2.32
C ILE A 192 -20.14 11.28 1.10
N SER A 193 -19.99 12.46 0.48
CA SER A 193 -19.16 12.66 -0.70
C SER A 193 -17.68 12.32 -0.45
N ALA A 194 -17.20 12.47 0.79
CA ALA A 194 -15.79 12.24 1.15
C ALA A 194 -15.31 10.79 0.94
N TYR A 195 -16.19 9.81 1.11
CA TYR A 195 -15.86 8.40 0.83
C TYR A 195 -16.28 7.94 -0.57
N HIS A 196 -16.81 8.84 -1.41
CA HIS A 196 -17.09 8.51 -2.80
C HIS A 196 -15.82 8.58 -3.64
N VAL A 197 -15.59 7.54 -4.45
CA VAL A 197 -14.48 7.49 -5.41
C VAL A 197 -14.56 8.70 -6.36
N LYS A 198 -13.43 9.38 -6.56
CA LYS A 198 -13.32 10.50 -7.51
C LYS A 198 -12.55 10.10 -8.77
N SER A 199 -12.84 10.77 -9.87
CA SER A 199 -12.17 10.59 -11.16
C SER A 199 -10.66 10.86 -11.08
N VAL A 200 -10.22 11.79 -10.23
CA VAL A 200 -8.79 12.06 -10.01
C VAL A 200 -8.07 10.88 -9.34
N ASP A 201 -8.75 10.12 -8.49
CA ASP A 201 -8.17 8.93 -7.83
C ASP A 201 -7.98 7.79 -8.82
N MET A 202 -8.99 7.55 -9.65
CA MET A 202 -8.90 6.64 -10.81
C MET A 202 -7.80 7.07 -11.78
N PHE A 203 -7.75 8.36 -12.12
CA PHE A 203 -6.78 8.88 -13.08
C PHE A 203 -5.34 8.62 -12.63
N LYS A 204 -5.01 8.91 -11.36
CA LYS A 204 -3.69 8.63 -10.77
C LYS A 204 -3.27 7.17 -10.93
N LEU A 205 -4.19 6.24 -10.63
CA LEU A 205 -3.93 4.79 -10.73
C LEU A 205 -3.81 4.31 -12.18
N LYS A 206 -4.55 4.92 -13.12
CA LYS A 206 -4.40 4.63 -14.56
C LYS A 206 -3.08 5.10 -15.16
N GLN A 207 -2.36 6.01 -14.51
CA GLN A 207 -1.05 6.50 -14.99
C GLN A 207 0.12 5.60 -14.58
N LEU A 208 -0.13 4.49 -13.88
CA LEU A 208 0.95 3.60 -13.45
C LEU A 208 1.64 2.98 -14.67
N ARG A 209 2.97 2.98 -14.65
CA ARG A 209 3.83 2.33 -15.65
C ARG A 209 4.42 1.04 -15.11
N SER A 210 4.91 0.18 -15.99
CA SER A 210 5.61 -1.04 -15.61
C SER A 210 6.81 -0.74 -14.69
N ARG A 211 7.21 -1.74 -13.91
CA ARG A 211 8.27 -1.65 -12.92
C ARG A 211 9.66 -1.56 -13.56
N ASP A 212 9.80 -2.11 -14.75
CA ASP A 212 10.97 -2.02 -15.60
C ASP A 212 10.56 -1.44 -16.98
N ASP A 213 11.52 -0.94 -17.75
CA ASP A 213 11.27 -0.50 -19.15
C ASP A 213 10.96 -1.70 -20.08
N SER A 214 10.64 -2.87 -19.52
CA SER A 214 10.21 -4.03 -20.28
C SER A 214 8.72 -3.91 -20.60
N PHE A 215 8.32 -4.50 -21.72
CA PHE A 215 6.93 -4.62 -22.17
C PHE A 215 6.08 -5.56 -21.29
N THR A 216 6.40 -5.73 -19.99
CA THR A 216 5.55 -6.49 -19.08
C THR A 216 4.31 -5.68 -18.69
N PRO A 217 3.10 -6.24 -18.87
CA PRO A 217 1.84 -5.52 -18.62
C PRO A 217 1.48 -5.44 -17.13
N ASN A 218 2.17 -6.15 -16.23
CA ASN A 218 1.81 -6.17 -14.80
C ASN A 218 2.25 -4.88 -14.10
N LEU A 219 1.35 -3.89 -14.11
CA LEU A 219 1.54 -2.59 -13.46
C LEU A 219 1.52 -2.71 -11.93
N VAL A 220 0.74 -3.63 -11.38
CA VAL A 220 0.55 -3.87 -9.94
C VAL A 220 0.42 -5.37 -9.68
N ASP A 221 0.86 -5.84 -8.51
CA ASP A 221 0.73 -7.25 -8.12
C ASP A 221 -0.61 -7.52 -7.43
N ILE A 222 -1.11 -6.54 -6.66
CA ILE A 222 -2.38 -6.62 -5.92
C ILE A 222 -3.10 -5.29 -6.08
N MET A 223 -4.37 -5.35 -6.49
CA MET A 223 -5.29 -4.22 -6.48
C MET A 223 -6.35 -4.42 -5.41
N VAL A 224 -6.56 -3.40 -4.58
CA VAL A 224 -7.51 -3.42 -3.46
C VAL A 224 -8.57 -2.34 -3.71
N THR A 225 -9.83 -2.75 -3.84
CA THR A 225 -11.01 -1.87 -3.91
C THR A 225 -12.03 -2.31 -2.86
N HIS A 226 -12.89 -1.39 -2.42
CA HIS A 226 -13.92 -1.70 -1.43
C HIS A 226 -15.18 -2.24 -2.09
N ASP A 227 -15.79 -1.46 -2.97
CA ASP A 227 -16.82 -2.00 -3.85
C ASP A 227 -16.19 -2.87 -4.94
N TRP A 228 -16.96 -3.88 -5.36
CA TRP A 228 -16.51 -4.80 -6.40
C TRP A 228 -16.43 -4.08 -7.74
N PRO A 229 -15.44 -4.38 -8.59
CA PRO A 229 -15.50 -3.97 -9.99
C PRO A 229 -16.76 -4.50 -10.67
N ALA A 230 -17.53 -3.64 -11.34
CA ALA A 230 -18.76 -4.06 -12.00
C ALA A 230 -18.46 -5.09 -13.11
N GLY A 231 -19.23 -6.18 -13.16
CA GLY A 231 -19.01 -7.30 -14.07
C GLY A 231 -17.99 -8.35 -13.59
N ILE A 232 -17.37 -8.17 -12.42
CA ILE A 232 -16.42 -9.16 -11.89
C ILE A 232 -17.07 -10.53 -11.61
N THR A 233 -18.40 -10.56 -11.44
CA THR A 233 -19.17 -11.79 -11.24
C THR A 233 -19.07 -12.75 -12.43
N ASP A 234 -18.77 -12.25 -13.63
CA ASP A 234 -18.64 -13.05 -14.85
C ASP A 234 -17.38 -13.95 -14.81
N TYR A 235 -16.47 -13.69 -13.87
CA TYR A 235 -15.23 -14.43 -13.66
C TYR A 235 -15.31 -15.42 -12.48
N GLY A 236 -16.51 -15.67 -11.95
CA GLY A 236 -16.72 -16.57 -10.81
C GLY A 236 -17.99 -17.42 -10.93
N ASP A 237 -18.34 -18.12 -9.85
CA ASP A 237 -19.58 -18.90 -9.76
C ASP A 237 -20.78 -17.99 -9.46
N VAL A 238 -21.28 -17.33 -10.51
CA VAL A 238 -22.46 -16.46 -10.41
C VAL A 238 -23.72 -17.23 -10.00
N HIS A 239 -23.83 -18.52 -10.37
CA HIS A 239 -24.96 -19.33 -9.98
C HIS A 239 -24.98 -19.56 -8.47
N GLY A 240 -23.84 -19.99 -7.90
CA GLY A 240 -23.68 -20.13 -6.45
C GLY A 240 -23.90 -18.82 -5.70
N LEU A 241 -23.41 -17.69 -6.23
CA LEU A 241 -23.66 -16.37 -5.65
C LEU A 241 -25.17 -16.05 -5.58
N LEU A 242 -25.91 -16.29 -6.66
CA LEU A 242 -27.34 -15.99 -6.73
C LEU A 242 -28.20 -16.93 -5.88
N GLN A 243 -27.74 -18.16 -5.60
CA GLN A 243 -28.40 -19.02 -4.61
C GLN A 243 -28.33 -18.42 -3.20
N ILE A 244 -27.20 -17.83 -2.83
CA ILE A 244 -26.99 -17.24 -1.51
C ILE A 244 -27.61 -15.84 -1.43
N LYS A 245 -27.46 -15.04 -2.50
CA LYS A 245 -27.86 -13.62 -2.60
C LYS A 245 -28.73 -13.36 -3.83
N PRO A 246 -29.99 -13.85 -3.87
CA PRO A 246 -30.86 -13.73 -5.06
C PRO A 246 -31.09 -12.30 -5.51
N TYR A 247 -31.14 -11.35 -4.57
CA TYR A 247 -31.40 -9.94 -4.85
C TYR A 247 -30.30 -9.24 -5.67
N PHE A 248 -29.15 -9.88 -5.91
CA PHE A 248 -28.13 -9.36 -6.81
C PHE A 248 -28.45 -9.58 -8.29
N GLU A 249 -29.38 -10.47 -8.65
CA GLU A 249 -29.66 -10.84 -10.03
C GLU A 249 -29.95 -9.63 -10.93
N ALA A 250 -30.89 -8.77 -10.53
CA ALA A 250 -31.25 -7.58 -11.30
C ALA A 250 -30.08 -6.58 -11.45
N SER A 251 -29.26 -6.44 -10.42
CA SER A 251 -28.09 -5.55 -10.43
C SER A 251 -26.97 -6.10 -11.30
N ILE A 252 -26.77 -7.42 -11.32
CA ILE A 252 -25.79 -8.08 -12.21
C ILE A 252 -26.25 -7.94 -13.66
N GLN A 253 -27.50 -8.29 -13.98
CA GLN A 253 -28.05 -8.20 -15.34
C GLN A 253 -28.00 -6.77 -15.91
N SER A 254 -28.09 -5.75 -15.07
CA SER A 254 -28.01 -4.34 -15.48
C SER A 254 -26.60 -3.73 -15.33
N ASN A 255 -25.59 -4.53 -14.98
CA ASN A 255 -24.21 -4.11 -14.71
C ASN A 255 -24.09 -2.95 -13.70
N LYS A 256 -24.96 -2.98 -12.67
CA LYS A 256 -25.02 -1.99 -11.58
C LYS A 256 -24.52 -2.54 -10.24
N LEU A 257 -24.18 -3.83 -10.17
CA LEU A 257 -23.53 -4.39 -8.99
C LEU A 257 -22.06 -3.97 -8.99
N GLY A 258 -21.71 -3.04 -8.12
CA GLY A 258 -20.33 -2.58 -7.93
C GLY A 258 -19.99 -1.30 -8.69
N ASN A 259 -18.69 -1.05 -8.81
CA ASN A 259 -18.08 0.14 -9.36
C ASN A 259 -17.90 0.01 -10.88
N PRO A 260 -18.61 0.81 -11.69
CA PRO A 260 -18.58 0.71 -13.14
C PRO A 260 -17.23 1.09 -13.77
N VAL A 261 -16.33 1.75 -13.03
CA VAL A 261 -15.03 2.19 -13.56
C VAL A 261 -13.85 1.40 -13.02
N ALA A 262 -14.03 0.60 -11.96
CA ALA A 262 -12.92 -0.10 -11.30
C ALA A 262 -12.34 -1.27 -12.12
N MET A 263 -13.10 -1.86 -13.05
CA MET A 263 -12.58 -2.90 -13.95
C MET A 263 -11.41 -2.39 -14.80
N ASP A 264 -11.41 -1.10 -15.15
CA ASP A 264 -10.33 -0.48 -15.91
C ASP A 264 -8.98 -0.46 -15.18
N LEU A 265 -8.95 -0.79 -13.89
CA LEU A 265 -7.72 -0.87 -13.09
C LEU A 265 -7.13 -2.29 -13.04
N LEU A 266 -7.83 -3.28 -13.60
CA LEU A 266 -7.39 -4.68 -13.62
C LEU A 266 -6.78 -5.09 -14.97
N ASN A 267 -6.76 -4.20 -15.96
CA ASN A 267 -6.34 -4.44 -17.34
C ASN A 267 -4.95 -3.87 -17.65
#